data_AF-A0A842MSR0-F1
#
_entry.id   AF-A0A842MSR0-F1
#
_cell.length_a   1.000
_cell.length_b   1.000
_cell.length_c   1.000
_cell.angle_alpha   90.00
_cell.angle_beta   90.00
_cell.angle_gamma   90.00
#
_symmetry.space_group_name_H-M   'P 1'
#
loop_
_entity.id
_entity.type
_entity.pdbx_description
1 polymer ?
#
loop_
_entity_poly.entity_id
_entity_poly.type
_entity_poly.pdbx_seq_one_letter_code
_entity_poly.pdbx_strand_id
1 'polypeptide(L)'
;MPEWKTVSIRQELIKEVEELLKKGRYRSISEFVAEAIRLRLEELMRLEGIPAEKREAILTMPEQVLYTPKHTWAQITPEGNIRVGVSDYAQRHLKGIARVLTEPVGKEVKQMEPFGIAETWMFVFDLYAPVSGKIVKINKKLEEKPQLVNEDPYGEGWIVEIKPNNSIVLEEELNKLMGPREYNKMVSKIEGRL
;
A
#
# COMPACT_ATOMS: atom_id res chain seq x y z
N MET A 1 1.19 -25.92 -24.25
CA MET A 1 0.37 -24.73 -23.97
C MET A 1 -0.73 -25.16 -23.01
N PRO A 2 -1.06 -24.42 -21.94
CA PRO A 2 -2.17 -24.81 -21.07
C PRO A 2 -3.49 -24.76 -21.85
N GLU A 3 -4.30 -25.81 -21.72
CA GLU A 3 -5.65 -25.89 -22.29
C GLU A 3 -6.62 -25.05 -21.44
N TRP A 4 -7.18 -24.01 -22.03
CA TRP A 4 -8.23 -23.23 -21.37
C TRP A 4 -9.57 -23.94 -21.55
N LYS A 5 -10.25 -24.25 -20.43
CA LYS A 5 -11.62 -24.77 -20.43
C LYS A 5 -12.59 -23.65 -20.03
N THR A 6 -13.61 -23.43 -20.84
CA THR A 6 -14.75 -22.59 -20.47
C THR A 6 -15.54 -23.29 -19.37
N VAL A 7 -15.75 -22.60 -18.24
CA VAL A 7 -16.59 -23.10 -17.15
C VAL A 7 -17.90 -22.31 -17.16
N SER A 8 -19.01 -23.00 -17.42
CA SER A 8 -20.34 -22.39 -17.33
C SER A 8 -20.78 -22.27 -15.88
N ILE A 9 -21.26 -21.09 -15.49
CA ILE A 9 -21.86 -20.87 -14.17
C ILE A 9 -23.24 -21.54 -14.15
N ARG A 10 -23.57 -22.24 -13.06
CA ARG A 10 -24.87 -22.91 -12.89
C ARG A 10 -25.97 -21.86 -12.77
N GLN A 11 -27.09 -22.08 -13.46
CA GLN A 11 -28.26 -21.18 -13.43
C GLN A 11 -28.86 -21.02 -12.02
N GLU A 12 -28.76 -22.04 -11.19
CA GLU A 12 -29.17 -22.01 -9.78
C GLU A 12 -28.39 -20.97 -8.99
N LEU A 13 -27.06 -20.95 -9.15
CA LEU A 13 -26.19 -19.97 -8.50
C LEU A 13 -26.52 -18.54 -8.93
N ILE A 14 -26.86 -18.32 -10.21
CA ILE A 14 -27.25 -17.00 -10.71
C ILE A 14 -28.50 -16.50 -9.97
N LYS A 15 -29.51 -17.36 -9.81
CA LYS A 15 -30.75 -17.02 -9.09
C LYS A 15 -30.49 -16.72 -7.61
N GLU A 16 -29.63 -17.49 -6.96
CA GLU A 16 -29.23 -17.25 -5.57
C GLU A 16 -28.55 -15.88 -5.43
N VAL A 17 -27.62 -15.55 -6.33
CA VAL A 17 -26.94 -14.25 -6.33
C VAL A 17 -27.92 -13.10 -6.51
N GLU A 18 -28.85 -13.21 -7.46
CA GLU A 18 -29.90 -12.20 -7.65
C GLU A 18 -30.76 -11.99 -6.40
N GLU A 19 -31.07 -13.06 -5.67
CA GLU A 19 -31.86 -12.98 -4.44
C GLU A 19 -31.07 -12.33 -3.30
N LEU A 20 -29.78 -12.62 -3.19
CA LEU A 20 -28.88 -11.98 -2.22
C LEU A 20 -28.71 -10.48 -2.49
N LEU A 21 -28.67 -10.08 -3.76
CA LEU A 21 -28.67 -8.68 -4.17
C LEU A 21 -29.98 -7.98 -3.81
N LYS A 22 -31.13 -8.60 -4.10
CA LYS A 22 -32.46 -8.06 -3.73
C LYS A 22 -32.62 -7.88 -2.22
N LYS A 23 -32.03 -8.76 -1.42
CA LYS A 23 -32.01 -8.69 0.05
C LYS A 23 -31.01 -7.65 0.59
N GLY A 24 -30.28 -6.95 -0.28
CA GLY A 24 -29.30 -5.93 0.10
C GLY A 24 -28.05 -6.49 0.79
N ARG A 25 -27.82 -7.81 0.72
CA ARG A 25 -26.63 -8.44 1.32
C ARG A 25 -25.35 -8.11 0.53
N TYR A 26 -25.51 -7.81 -0.76
CA TYR A 26 -24.47 -7.30 -1.65
C TYR A 26 -25.08 -6.18 -2.50
N ARG A 27 -24.26 -5.21 -2.88
CA ARG A 27 -24.63 -4.03 -3.69
C ARG A 27 -24.51 -4.30 -5.18
N SER A 28 -23.67 -5.26 -5.58
CA SER A 28 -23.47 -5.64 -6.98
C SER A 28 -23.01 -7.09 -7.13
N ILE A 29 -23.18 -7.65 -8.33
CA ILE A 29 -22.63 -8.96 -8.70
C ILE A 29 -21.10 -8.97 -8.51
N SER A 30 -20.41 -7.87 -8.86
CA SER A 30 -18.97 -7.75 -8.69
C SER A 30 -18.53 -7.87 -7.23
N GLU A 31 -19.29 -7.26 -6.30
CA GLU A 31 -19.03 -7.37 -4.86
C GLU A 31 -19.24 -8.80 -4.35
N PHE A 32 -20.33 -9.46 -4.78
CA PHE A 32 -20.57 -10.87 -4.47
C PHE A 32 -19.43 -11.77 -4.99
N VAL A 33 -19.01 -11.58 -6.25
CA VAL A 33 -17.95 -12.40 -6.87
C VAL A 33 -16.62 -12.19 -6.17
N ALA A 34 -16.25 -10.94 -5.87
CA ALA A 34 -15.03 -10.63 -5.15
C ALA A 34 -15.02 -11.28 -3.75
N GLU A 35 -16.13 -11.22 -3.03
CA GLU A 35 -16.27 -11.81 -1.71
C GLU A 35 -16.25 -13.35 -1.75
N ALA A 36 -16.96 -13.96 -2.71
CA ALA A 36 -16.98 -15.41 -2.88
C ALA A 36 -15.60 -15.96 -3.25
N ILE A 37 -14.86 -15.27 -4.11
CA ILE A 37 -13.48 -15.61 -4.46
C ILE A 37 -12.58 -15.47 -3.23
N ARG A 38 -12.71 -14.37 -2.47
CA ARG A 38 -11.94 -14.14 -1.23
C ARG A 38 -12.15 -15.28 -0.24
N LEU A 39 -13.40 -15.59 0.11
CA LEU A 39 -13.74 -16.65 1.06
C LEU A 39 -13.25 -18.03 0.59
N ARG A 40 -13.36 -18.31 -0.72
CA ARG A 40 -12.86 -19.56 -1.29
C ARG A 40 -11.34 -19.64 -1.25
N LEU A 41 -10.64 -18.56 -1.57
CA LEU A 41 -9.18 -18.48 -1.46
C LEU A 41 -8.75 -18.66 -0.01
N GLU A 42 -9.41 -18.00 0.95
CA GLU A 42 -9.13 -18.15 2.39
C GLU A 42 -9.29 -19.60 2.87
N GLU A 43 -10.34 -20.27 2.42
CA GLU A 43 -10.55 -21.69 2.70
C GLU A 43 -9.44 -22.57 2.10
N LEU A 44 -9.06 -22.35 0.84
CA LEU A 44 -7.99 -23.10 0.18
C LEU A 44 -6.65 -22.88 0.89
N MET A 45 -6.31 -21.63 1.19
CA MET A 45 -5.10 -21.28 1.93
C MET A 45 -5.10 -21.90 3.34
N ARG A 46 -6.28 -22.06 3.96
CA ARG A 46 -6.41 -22.79 5.22
C ARG A 46 -6.08 -24.27 5.08
N LEU A 47 -6.58 -24.91 4.03
CA LEU A 47 -6.31 -26.32 3.77
C LEU A 47 -4.82 -26.58 3.46
N GLU A 48 -4.15 -25.62 2.85
CA GLU A 48 -2.71 -25.70 2.54
C GLU A 48 -1.79 -25.31 3.72
N GLY A 49 -2.36 -24.98 4.89
CA GLY A 49 -1.56 -24.64 6.07
C GLY A 49 -0.83 -23.29 5.98
N ILE A 50 -1.20 -22.43 5.03
CA ILE A 50 -0.64 -21.08 4.88
C ILE A 50 -1.04 -20.25 6.11
N PRO A 51 -0.16 -19.59 6.88
CA PRO A 51 -0.56 -18.89 8.11
C PRO A 51 -1.62 -17.78 7.90
N ALA A 52 -2.46 -17.50 8.89
CA ALA A 52 -3.59 -16.56 8.78
C ALA A 52 -3.14 -15.12 8.49
N GLU A 53 -1.98 -14.73 9.01
CA GLU A 53 -1.29 -13.47 8.69
C GLU A 53 -0.91 -13.34 7.20
N LYS A 54 -0.84 -14.45 6.46
CA LYS A 54 -0.68 -14.47 4.99
C LYS A 54 -2.02 -14.59 4.25
N ARG A 55 -3.14 -14.89 4.93
CA ARG A 55 -4.49 -15.08 4.35
C ARG A 55 -5.31 -13.80 4.36
N GLU A 56 -5.27 -13.05 5.45
CA GLU A 56 -5.86 -11.73 5.53
C GLU A 56 -4.86 -10.72 4.97
N ALA A 57 -4.96 -10.48 3.67
CA ALA A 57 -4.35 -9.30 3.12
C ALA A 57 -5.21 -8.06 3.46
N ILE A 58 -5.65 -7.91 4.72
CA ILE A 58 -6.06 -6.61 5.27
C ILE A 58 -4.83 -5.70 5.11
N LEU A 59 -5.04 -4.50 4.59
CA LEU A 59 -3.94 -3.55 4.46
C LEU A 59 -3.34 -3.34 5.84
N THR A 60 -2.05 -3.63 5.97
CA THR A 60 -1.36 -3.30 7.21
C THR A 60 -1.26 -1.79 7.28
N MET A 61 -1.83 -1.21 8.34
CA MET A 61 -1.82 0.24 8.56
C MET A 61 -1.45 0.52 10.02
N PRO A 62 -0.17 0.71 10.33
CA PRO A 62 0.27 1.05 11.68
C PRO A 62 -0.41 2.33 12.16
N GLU A 63 -0.78 2.40 13.44
CA GLU A 63 -1.45 3.59 14.00
C GLU A 63 -0.54 4.82 14.05
N GLN A 64 0.78 4.61 14.05
CA GLN A 64 1.81 5.63 14.26
C GLN A 64 2.37 6.22 12.96
N VAL A 65 1.73 5.96 11.82
CA VAL A 65 2.18 6.53 10.52
C VAL A 65 1.07 7.35 9.87
N LEU A 66 1.49 8.39 9.17
CA LEU A 66 0.63 9.25 8.37
C LEU A 66 0.88 8.99 6.89
N TYR A 67 -0.12 9.24 6.03
CA TYR A 67 -0.06 8.86 4.61
C TYR A 67 -0.28 10.05 3.69
N THR A 68 0.43 10.04 2.57
CA THR A 68 0.16 10.94 1.44
C THR A 68 -0.91 10.35 0.53
N PRO A 69 -1.62 11.17 -0.27
CA PRO A 69 -2.49 10.66 -1.33
C PRO A 69 -1.71 9.96 -2.45
N LYS A 70 -0.38 10.04 -2.44
CA LYS A 70 0.55 9.32 -3.34
C LYS A 70 1.11 8.04 -2.71
N HIS A 71 0.49 7.57 -1.63
CA HIS A 71 0.75 6.27 -1.00
C HIS A 71 2.14 6.09 -0.37
N THR A 72 2.86 7.19 -0.13
CA THR A 72 4.01 7.22 0.78
C THR A 72 3.54 7.43 2.22
N TRP A 73 4.28 6.90 3.18
CA TRP A 73 4.01 7.08 4.61
C TRP A 73 5.10 7.91 5.30
N ALA A 74 4.74 8.53 6.41
CA ALA A 74 5.61 9.32 7.28
C ALA A 74 5.51 8.80 8.72
N GLN A 75 6.66 8.57 9.35
CA GLN A 75 6.78 8.21 10.77
C GLN A 75 7.80 9.12 11.45
N ILE A 76 7.45 9.68 12.60
CA ILE A 76 8.39 10.46 13.40
C ILE A 76 9.36 9.49 14.11
N THR A 77 10.67 9.68 13.91
CA THR A 77 11.69 8.89 14.61
C THR A 77 11.97 9.47 16.00
N PRO A 78 12.60 8.70 16.92
CA PRO A 78 13.01 9.22 18.24
C PRO A 78 13.91 10.46 18.17
N GLU A 79 14.67 10.60 17.08
CA GLU A 79 15.56 11.74 16.82
C GLU A 79 14.83 12.96 16.22
N GLY A 80 13.52 12.88 15.99
CA GLY A 80 12.70 13.94 15.41
C GLY A 80 12.79 14.07 13.88
N ASN A 81 13.41 13.10 13.20
CA ASN A 81 13.36 13.01 11.73
C ASN A 81 12.05 12.36 11.28
N ILE A 82 11.73 12.50 10.00
CA ILE A 82 10.60 11.82 9.37
C ILE A 82 11.13 10.67 8.53
N ARG A 83 10.91 9.44 8.98
CA ARG A 83 11.16 8.25 8.18
C ARG A 83 10.05 8.08 7.17
N VAL A 84 10.43 7.76 5.94
CA VAL A 84 9.53 7.70 4.78
C VAL A 84 9.66 6.35 4.09
N GLY A 85 8.54 5.77 3.68
CA GLY A 85 8.47 4.58 2.82
C GLY A 85 7.20 4.58 1.98
N VAL A 86 6.87 3.44 1.35
CA VAL A 86 5.59 3.25 0.64
C VAL A 86 4.66 2.36 1.44
N SER A 87 3.36 2.63 1.37
CA SER A 87 2.34 1.87 2.09
C SER A 87 2.23 0.42 1.60
N ASP A 88 1.63 -0.44 2.42
CA ASP A 88 1.28 -1.81 2.02
C ASP A 88 0.34 -1.84 0.81
N TYR A 89 -0.56 -0.84 0.68
CA TYR A 89 -1.37 -0.70 -0.53
C TYR A 89 -0.50 -0.47 -1.77
N ALA A 90 0.43 0.50 -1.72
CA ALA A 90 1.30 0.81 -2.86
C ALA A 90 2.17 -0.39 -3.25
N GLN A 91 2.87 -1.01 -2.30
CA GLN A 91 3.79 -2.10 -2.64
C GLN A 91 3.08 -3.28 -3.35
N ARG A 92 1.84 -3.58 -2.96
CA ARG A 92 1.01 -4.62 -3.61
C ARG A 92 0.62 -4.27 -5.04
N HIS A 93 0.54 -2.98 -5.37
CA HIS A 93 0.28 -2.50 -6.72
C HIS A 93 1.55 -2.38 -7.55
N LEU A 94 2.67 -2.01 -6.92
CA LEU A 94 3.98 -1.98 -7.56
C LEU A 94 4.38 -3.39 -8.03
N LYS A 95 4.29 -4.40 -7.15
CA LYS A 95 4.69 -5.80 -7.35
C LYS A 95 6.12 -5.98 -7.91
N GLY A 96 7.01 -6.55 -7.11
CA GLY A 96 8.35 -6.93 -7.59
C GLY A 96 9.21 -5.70 -7.89
N ILE A 97 9.43 -4.89 -6.85
CA ILE A 97 10.33 -3.74 -6.91
C ILE A 97 11.73 -4.26 -7.23
N ALA A 98 12.24 -3.83 -8.38
CA ALA A 98 13.54 -4.20 -8.90
C ALA A 98 14.63 -3.20 -8.47
N ARG A 99 14.26 -1.92 -8.28
CA ARG A 99 15.19 -0.87 -7.86
C ARG A 99 14.47 0.28 -7.18
N VAL A 100 15.15 0.92 -6.23
CA VAL A 100 14.73 2.20 -5.65
C VAL A 100 15.86 3.20 -5.83
N LEU A 101 15.55 4.36 -6.41
CA LEU A 101 16.50 5.47 -6.57
C LEU A 101 15.95 6.68 -5.84
N THR A 102 16.81 7.40 -5.12
CA THR A 102 16.42 8.60 -4.39
C THR A 102 17.37 9.73 -4.73
N GLU A 103 16.91 10.95 -4.50
CA GLU A 103 17.78 12.09 -4.32
C GLU A 103 18.81 11.81 -3.20
N PRO A 104 20.03 12.38 -3.30
CA PRO A 104 21.11 12.08 -2.38
C PRO A 104 20.90 12.71 -1.00
N VAL A 105 21.56 12.15 0.01
CA VAL A 105 21.69 12.79 1.32
C VAL A 105 22.25 14.20 1.12
N GLY A 106 21.60 15.17 1.76
CA GLY A 106 21.94 16.58 1.63
C GLY A 106 20.97 17.38 0.76
N LYS A 107 20.16 16.72 -0.08
CA LYS A 107 19.17 17.37 -0.92
C LYS A 107 18.00 17.92 -0.10
N GLU A 108 17.58 19.14 -0.43
CA GLU A 108 16.30 19.72 0.02
C GLU A 108 15.15 19.20 -0.84
N VAL A 109 14.08 18.76 -0.20
CA VAL A 109 12.83 18.30 -0.80
C VAL A 109 11.66 19.10 -0.21
N LYS A 110 10.58 19.23 -0.98
CA LYS A 110 9.35 19.89 -0.52
C LYS A 110 8.21 18.89 -0.43
N GLN A 111 7.27 19.14 0.49
CA GLN A 111 6.07 18.34 0.63
C GLN A 111 5.37 18.18 -0.74
N MET A 112 5.00 16.95 -1.06
CA MET A 112 4.34 16.55 -2.31
C MET A 112 5.14 16.77 -3.60
N GLU A 113 6.47 16.95 -3.51
CA GLU A 113 7.38 16.83 -4.65
C GLU A 113 8.05 15.44 -4.69
N PRO A 114 8.40 14.91 -5.88
CA PRO A 114 9.17 13.69 -5.99
C PRO A 114 10.56 13.82 -5.34
N PHE A 115 10.96 12.82 -4.55
CA PHE A 115 12.31 12.68 -4.01
C PHE A 115 13.05 11.45 -4.59
N GLY A 116 12.41 10.69 -5.45
CA GLY A 116 12.95 9.44 -5.97
C GLY A 116 11.94 8.67 -6.81
N ILE A 117 12.33 7.46 -7.21
CA ILE A 117 11.50 6.53 -7.97
C ILE A 117 11.62 5.12 -7.40
N ALA A 118 10.52 4.37 -7.46
CA ALA A 118 10.50 2.93 -7.32
C ALA A 118 10.28 2.32 -8.71
N GLU A 119 11.19 1.46 -9.12
CA GLU A 119 11.17 0.78 -10.41
C GLU A 119 10.87 -0.69 -10.21
N THR A 120 10.00 -1.19 -11.08
CA THR A 120 9.66 -2.59 -11.24
C THR A 120 10.09 -3.01 -12.63
N TRP A 121 9.99 -4.30 -12.95
CA TRP A 121 10.28 -4.77 -14.31
C TRP A 121 9.36 -4.19 -15.40
N MET A 122 8.21 -3.64 -15.02
CA MET A 122 7.18 -3.20 -15.95
C MET A 122 6.89 -1.69 -15.89
N PHE A 123 7.16 -1.05 -14.76
CA PHE A 123 6.70 0.30 -14.46
C PHE A 123 7.67 1.05 -13.54
N VAL A 124 7.67 2.37 -13.66
CA VAL A 124 8.40 3.30 -12.80
C VAL A 124 7.38 4.20 -12.10
N PHE A 125 7.56 4.44 -10.81
CA PHE A 125 6.66 5.21 -9.98
C PHE A 125 7.43 6.26 -9.18
N ASP A 126 6.95 7.49 -9.20
CA ASP A 126 7.51 8.57 -8.39
C ASP A 126 7.24 8.35 -6.90
N LEU A 127 8.25 8.62 -6.08
CA LEU A 127 8.16 8.63 -4.62
C LEU A 127 8.06 10.07 -4.12
N TYR A 128 6.96 10.40 -3.45
CA TYR A 128 6.66 11.77 -3.05
C TYR A 128 6.97 12.04 -1.58
N ALA A 129 7.60 13.17 -1.30
CA ALA A 129 8.01 13.55 0.04
C ALA A 129 6.77 13.93 0.87
N PRO A 130 6.55 13.33 2.05
CA PRO A 130 5.39 13.66 2.87
C PRO A 130 5.51 15.02 3.57
N VAL A 131 6.73 15.51 3.75
CA VAL A 131 7.07 16.77 4.41
C VAL A 131 8.21 17.46 3.67
N SER A 132 8.36 18.77 3.88
CA SER A 132 9.51 19.54 3.41
C SER A 132 10.70 19.39 4.36
N GLY A 133 11.92 19.34 3.81
CA GLY A 133 13.13 19.25 4.61
C GLY A 133 14.32 18.71 3.83
N LYS A 134 15.33 18.27 4.58
CA LYS A 134 16.58 17.76 4.03
C LYS A 134 16.68 16.25 4.17
N ILE A 135 17.00 15.53 3.10
CA ILE A 135 17.30 14.10 3.20
C ILE A 135 18.59 13.93 4.03
N VAL A 136 18.49 13.23 5.16
CA VAL A 136 19.62 12.99 6.07
C VAL A 136 20.07 11.54 6.09
N LYS A 137 19.22 10.62 5.63
CA LYS A 137 19.53 9.18 5.57
C LYS A 137 18.81 8.52 4.39
N ILE A 138 19.46 7.53 3.80
CA ILE A 138 18.90 6.66 2.77
C ILE A 138 19.09 5.21 3.24
N ASN A 139 18.10 4.36 3.00
CA ASN A 139 18.19 2.94 3.32
C ASN A 139 19.04 2.19 2.30
N LYS A 140 20.34 2.10 2.57
CA LYS A 140 21.31 1.39 1.69
C LYS A 140 20.99 -0.10 1.50
N LYS A 141 20.20 -0.72 2.39
CA LYS A 141 19.82 -2.13 2.22
C LYS A 141 19.02 -2.37 0.93
N LEU A 142 18.33 -1.34 0.42
CA LEU A 142 17.51 -1.44 -0.79
C LEU A 142 18.34 -1.52 -2.08
N GLU A 143 19.64 -1.22 -2.05
CA GLU A 143 20.54 -1.41 -3.20
C GLU A 143 20.73 -2.90 -3.53
N GLU A 144 20.83 -3.73 -2.49
CA GLU A 144 20.99 -5.18 -2.62
C GLU A 144 19.67 -5.94 -2.48
N LYS A 145 18.71 -5.38 -1.72
CA LYS A 145 17.45 -6.03 -1.36
C LYS A 145 16.24 -5.10 -1.58
N PRO A 146 15.96 -4.69 -2.82
CA PRO A 146 14.83 -3.81 -3.13
C PRO A 146 13.47 -4.44 -2.76
N GLN A 147 13.38 -5.77 -2.74
CA GLN A 147 12.17 -6.51 -2.33
C GLN A 147 11.74 -6.26 -0.88
N LEU A 148 12.61 -5.71 -0.02
CA LEU A 148 12.23 -5.33 1.35
C LEU A 148 11.07 -4.33 1.37
N VAL A 149 10.93 -3.51 0.33
CA VAL A 149 9.80 -2.59 0.19
C VAL A 149 8.48 -3.35 0.00
N ASN A 150 8.52 -4.52 -0.63
CA ASN A 150 7.36 -5.40 -0.77
C ASN A 150 7.12 -6.26 0.47
N GLU A 151 8.19 -6.77 1.10
CA GLU A 151 8.12 -7.74 2.21
C GLU A 151 7.81 -7.08 3.56
N ASP A 152 8.40 -5.92 3.83
CA ASP A 152 8.27 -5.22 5.11
C ASP A 152 8.21 -3.69 4.90
N PRO A 153 7.12 -3.18 4.27
CA PRO A 153 7.00 -1.78 3.84
C PRO A 153 7.11 -0.75 4.97
N TYR A 154 6.82 -1.14 6.23
CA TYR A 154 6.83 -0.26 7.39
C TYR A 154 7.99 -0.50 8.36
N GLY A 155 8.70 -1.61 8.22
CA GLY A 155 9.93 -1.91 8.96
C GLY A 155 11.15 -1.67 8.09
N GLU A 156 11.78 -2.75 7.63
CA GLU A 156 13.04 -2.76 6.87
C GLU A 156 12.93 -2.14 5.47
N GLY A 157 11.73 -1.96 4.93
CA GLY A 157 11.43 -1.36 3.63
C GLY A 157 11.33 0.17 3.61
N TRP A 158 11.69 0.87 4.70
CA TRP A 158 11.81 2.34 4.68
C TRP A 158 12.84 2.81 3.64
N ILE A 159 12.68 4.02 3.11
CA ILE A 159 13.44 4.49 1.93
C ILE A 159 14.39 5.64 2.33
N VAL A 160 13.87 6.71 2.92
CA VAL A 160 14.67 7.87 3.38
C VAL A 160 14.26 8.33 4.78
N GLU A 161 15.14 9.09 5.44
CA GLU A 161 14.79 9.96 6.56
C GLU A 161 15.00 11.42 6.15
N ILE A 162 13.97 12.24 6.39
CA ILE A 162 13.96 13.68 6.11
C ILE A 162 14.04 14.41 7.44
N LYS A 163 15.00 15.33 7.58
CA LYS A 163 15.07 16.28 8.68
C LYS A 163 14.21 17.51 8.34
N PRO A 164 13.15 17.80 9.11
CA PRO A 164 12.32 18.97 8.87
C PRO A 164 13.10 20.27 9.07
N ASN A 165 12.77 21.29 8.27
CA ASN A 165 13.44 22.59 8.33
C ASN A 165 12.99 23.45 9.52
N ASN A 166 11.73 23.33 9.94
CA ASN A 166 11.12 24.11 11.03
C ASN A 166 9.96 23.32 11.65
N SER A 167 9.86 23.31 12.99
CA SER A 167 8.80 22.61 13.72
C SER A 167 7.38 23.13 13.44
N ILE A 168 7.21 24.44 13.23
CA ILE A 168 5.91 25.04 12.91
C ILE A 168 5.42 24.58 11.54
N VAL A 169 6.29 24.65 10.53
CA VAL A 169 5.98 24.19 9.17
C VAL A 169 5.70 22.69 9.17
N LEU A 170 6.48 21.92 9.93
CA LEU A 170 6.26 20.48 10.08
C LEU A 170 4.86 20.17 10.63
N GLU A 171 4.43 20.83 11.69
CA GLU A 171 3.11 20.60 12.29
C GLU A 171 1.98 20.86 11.27
N GLU A 172 2.06 21.97 10.53
CA GLU A 172 1.11 22.28 9.46
C GLU A 172 1.13 21.24 8.34
N GLU A 173 2.31 20.74 7.96
CA GLU A 173 2.46 19.73 6.92
C GLU A 173 1.94 18.36 7.35
N LEU A 174 2.18 17.94 8.58
CA LEU A 174 1.68 16.69 9.15
C LEU A 174 0.15 16.70 9.25
N ASN A 175 -0.46 17.84 9.60
CA ASN A 175 -1.91 18.00 9.64
C ASN A 175 -2.60 17.88 8.28
N LYS A 176 -1.85 17.97 7.17
CA LYS A 176 -2.36 17.73 5.80
C LYS A 176 -2.27 16.27 5.38
N LEU A 177 -1.59 15.42 6.15
CA LEU A 177 -1.47 14.00 5.87
C LEU A 177 -2.66 13.23 6.44
N MET A 178 -2.94 12.08 5.86
CA MET A 178 -4.05 11.24 6.28
C MET A 178 -3.62 10.32 7.42
N GLY A 179 -4.47 10.22 8.45
CA GLY A 179 -4.36 9.14 9.42
C GLY A 179 -4.73 7.78 8.79
N PRO A 180 -4.39 6.65 9.45
CA PRO A 180 -4.67 5.30 8.95
C PRO A 180 -6.13 5.07 8.54
N ARG A 181 -7.09 5.56 9.33
CA ARG A 181 -8.53 5.40 9.06
C ARG A 181 -8.98 6.14 7.81
N GLU A 182 -8.45 7.34 7.58
CA GLU A 182 -8.76 8.16 6.41
C GLU A 182 -8.12 7.56 5.16
N TYR A 183 -6.85 7.15 5.26
CA TYR A 183 -6.15 6.46 4.20
C TYR A 183 -6.88 5.17 3.77
N ASN A 184 -7.34 4.37 4.74
CA ASN A 184 -8.13 3.16 4.46
C ASN A 184 -9.42 3.45 3.68
N LYS A 185 -10.13 4.52 4.04
CA LYS A 185 -11.34 4.94 3.29
C LYS A 185 -10.97 5.34 1.86
N MET A 186 -9.88 6.08 1.67
CA MET A 186 -9.42 6.50 0.34
C MET A 186 -9.11 5.29 -0.55
N VAL A 187 -8.28 4.36 -0.08
CA VAL A 187 -7.89 3.18 -0.87
C VAL A 187 -9.07 2.24 -1.13
N SER A 188 -9.95 2.06 -0.14
CA SER A 188 -11.17 1.26 -0.34
C SER A 188 -12.08 1.86 -1.40
N LYS A 189 -12.20 3.20 -1.48
CA LYS A 189 -12.95 3.87 -2.54
C LYS A 189 -12.30 3.67 -3.92
N ILE A 190 -10.97 3.73 -4.01
CA ILE A 190 -10.23 3.47 -5.26
C ILE A 190 -10.46 2.03 -5.74
N GLU A 191 -10.49 1.06 -4.82
CA GLU A 191 -10.75 -0.36 -5.12
C GLU A 191 -12.25 -0.67 -5.36
N GLY A 192 -13.14 0.32 -5.27
CA GLY A 192 -14.59 0.13 -5.41
C GLY A 192 -15.24 -0.63 -4.24
N ARG A 193 -14.60 -0.65 -3.07
CA ARG A 193 -15.05 -1.36 -1.86
C ARG A 193 -15.96 -0.55 -0.93
N LEU A 194 -16.27 0.72 -1.23
CA LEU A 194 -17.14 1.59 -0.41
C LEU A 194 -18.14 2.38 -1.23
#